data_AF-A0AAE3L056-F1
#
_entry.id   AF-A0AAE3L056-F1
#
_cell.length_a   1.000
_cell.length_b   1.000
_cell.length_c   1.000
_cell.angle_alpha   90.00
_cell.angle_beta   90.00
_cell.angle_gamma   90.00
#
_symmetry.space_group_name_H-M   'P 1'
#
loop_
_entity.id
_entity.type
_entity.pdbx_description
1 polymer ?
#
loop_
_entity_poly.entity_id
_entity_poly.type
_entity_poly.pdbx_seq_one_letter_code
_entity_poly.pdbx_strand_id
1 'polypeptide(L)'
;MQTKVGGGESKNYIILEFVRSRVKIKSNKDLQSPKLKVELNLISQVYGYVENAHLDNADTVQELEKEAEKTIGKQIKDLLEKLKEMQVDPAQLGEAFRICYPHQWSKELWNDTLSETEFDVEVKVEITKADYLG
;
A
#
# COMPACT_ATOMS: atom_id res chain seq x y z
N MET A 1 -7.90 7.68 5.39
CA MET A 1 -6.84 7.39 6.39
C MET A 1 -6.59 8.65 7.22
N GLN A 2 -6.40 8.55 8.53
CA GLN A 2 -6.09 9.70 9.40
C GLN A 2 -4.59 9.65 9.73
N THR A 3 -3.83 10.66 9.32
CA THR A 3 -2.42 10.87 9.67
C THR A 3 -2.29 11.99 10.70
N LYS A 4 -1.23 11.95 11.53
CA LYS A 4 -1.10 12.82 12.72
C LYS A 4 0.27 13.50 12.71
N VAL A 5 0.27 14.82 12.52
CA VAL A 5 1.47 15.66 12.58
C VAL A 5 1.45 16.54 13.84
N GLY A 6 2.49 16.44 14.68
CA GLY A 6 2.90 17.48 15.65
C GLY A 6 2.11 17.60 16.97
N GLY A 7 2.82 17.87 18.08
CA GLY A 7 2.29 18.01 19.44
C GLY A 7 1.91 19.44 19.82
N GLY A 8 0.80 19.58 20.55
CA GLY A 8 0.23 20.85 21.04
C GLY A 8 -1.22 21.04 20.57
N GLU A 9 -2.18 20.45 21.31
CA GLU A 9 -3.65 20.67 21.35
C GLU A 9 -4.44 21.20 20.13
N SER A 10 -4.05 20.87 18.90
CA SER A 10 -4.93 20.93 17.73
C SER A 10 -4.58 19.78 16.80
N LYS A 11 -5.39 18.70 16.80
CA LYS A 11 -5.15 17.58 15.88
C LYS A 11 -5.58 18.02 14.48
N ASN A 12 -4.62 18.37 13.63
CA ASN A 12 -4.87 18.57 12.22
C ASN A 12 -5.13 17.21 11.58
N TYR A 13 -6.34 17.04 11.05
CA TYR A 13 -6.74 15.87 10.30
C TYR A 13 -6.88 16.24 8.83
N ILE A 14 -6.37 15.39 7.96
CA ILE A 14 -6.56 15.48 6.51
C ILE A 14 -7.28 14.23 6.07
N ILE A 15 -8.35 14.42 5.30
CA ILE A 15 -9.10 13.34 4.70
C ILE A 15 -8.68 13.27 3.24
N LEU A 16 -8.01 12.18 2.89
CA LEU A 16 -7.66 11.85 1.51
C LEU A 16 -8.73 10.94 0.92
N GLU A 17 -9.27 11.36 -0.22
CA GLU A 17 -10.10 10.53 -1.09
C GLU A 17 -9.21 9.97 -2.21
N PHE A 18 -9.12 8.64 -2.33
CA PHE A 18 -8.32 7.99 -3.37
C PHE A 18 -9.14 7.84 -4.65
N VAL A 19 -8.82 8.67 -5.65
CA VAL A 19 -9.52 8.71 -6.94
C VAL A 19 -8.99 7.65 -7.92
N ARG A 20 -7.74 7.20 -7.74
CA ARG A 20 -7.15 6.14 -8.57
C ARG A 20 -6.21 5.27 -7.76
N SER A 21 -6.26 3.97 -8.02
CA SER A 21 -5.31 2.98 -7.51
C SER A 21 -4.81 2.09 -8.63
N ARG A 22 -3.51 1.79 -8.62
CA ARG A 22 -2.89 0.78 -9.46
C ARG A 22 -2.00 -0.11 -8.62
N VAL A 23 -2.30 -1.40 -8.63
CA VAL A 23 -1.51 -2.44 -7.97
C VAL A 23 -0.73 -3.23 -9.01
N LYS A 24 0.53 -3.53 -8.74
CA LYS A 24 1.31 -4.55 -9.46
C LYS A 24 1.92 -5.50 -8.45
N ILE A 25 1.81 -6.79 -8.71
CA ILE A 25 2.38 -7.84 -7.89
C ILE A 25 3.31 -8.66 -8.78
N LYS A 26 4.54 -8.87 -8.33
CA LYS A 26 5.56 -9.63 -9.06
C LYS A 26 6.25 -10.59 -8.12
N SER A 27 6.43 -11.83 -8.57
CA SER A 27 7.32 -12.76 -7.89
C SER A 27 8.75 -12.57 -8.35
N ASN A 28 9.70 -12.97 -7.50
CA ASN A 28 11.09 -13.19 -7.91
C ASN A 28 11.29 -14.49 -8.70
N LYS A 29 10.22 -15.28 -8.90
CA LYS A 29 10.23 -16.56 -9.61
C LYS A 29 11.15 -17.60 -8.96
N ASP A 30 11.24 -17.60 -7.64
CA ASP A 30 11.99 -18.59 -6.88
C ASP A 30 11.05 -19.19 -5.82
N LEU A 31 10.85 -20.51 -5.83
CA LEU A 31 10.01 -21.20 -4.85
C LEU A 31 10.77 -21.58 -3.57
N GLN A 32 12.11 -21.56 -3.57
CA GLN A 32 12.95 -21.89 -2.42
C GLN A 32 13.26 -20.67 -1.54
N SER A 33 13.29 -19.48 -2.14
CA SER A 33 13.37 -18.20 -1.42
C SER A 33 12.32 -17.25 -1.99
N PRO A 34 11.03 -17.51 -1.76
CA PRO A 34 9.96 -16.77 -2.42
C PRO A 34 9.90 -15.32 -1.94
N LYS A 35 9.86 -14.40 -2.91
CA LYS A 35 9.65 -12.97 -2.66
C LYS A 35 8.55 -12.43 -3.54
N LEU A 36 7.67 -11.62 -2.95
CA LEU A 36 6.65 -10.86 -3.66
C LEU A 36 6.92 -9.37 -3.52
N LYS A 37 7.11 -8.71 -4.66
CA LYS A 37 7.11 -7.26 -4.75
C LYS A 37 5.70 -6.76 -5.02
N VAL A 38 5.16 -5.96 -4.10
CA VAL A 38 3.84 -5.34 -4.15
C VAL A 38 4.03 -3.84 -4.34
N GLU A 39 3.76 -3.36 -5.55
CA GLU A 39 3.88 -1.94 -5.93
C GLU A 39 2.48 -1.32 -5.99
N LEU A 40 2.20 -0.39 -5.08
CA LEU A 40 0.93 0.34 -5.02
C LEU A 40 1.15 1.80 -5.40
N ASN A 41 0.45 2.26 -6.44
CA ASN A 41 0.43 3.67 -6.85
C ASN A 41 -0.96 4.23 -6.62
N LEU A 42 -1.07 5.23 -5.75
CA LEU A 42 -2.31 5.88 -5.35
C LEU A 42 -2.32 7.33 -5.78
N ILE A 43 -3.42 7.76 -6.38
CA ILE A 43 -3.71 9.18 -6.61
C ILE A 43 -4.87 9.57 -5.71
N SER A 44 -4.69 10.63 -4.93
CA SER A 44 -5.70 11.16 -4.02
C SER A 44 -5.99 12.63 -4.26
N GLN A 45 -7.13 13.06 -3.71
CA GLN A 45 -7.51 14.45 -3.56
C GLN A 45 -7.78 14.73 -2.09
N VAL A 46 -7.59 15.99 -1.69
CA VAL A 46 -7.94 16.43 -0.34
C VAL A 46 -9.45 16.68 -0.30
N TYR A 47 -10.18 15.83 0.41
CA TYR A 47 -11.62 15.96 0.60
C TYR A 47 -11.96 16.96 1.72
N GLY A 48 -11.10 17.06 2.73
CA GLY A 48 -11.26 18.01 3.82
C GLY A 48 -10.02 18.08 4.71
N TYR A 49 -9.80 19.25 5.30
CA TYR A 49 -8.69 19.52 6.22
C TYR A 49 -9.12 20.53 7.29
N VAL A 50 -8.43 20.53 8.43
CA VAL A 50 -8.59 21.57 9.46
C VAL A 50 -7.87 22.84 8.97
N GLU A 51 -8.48 24.03 9.13
CA GLU A 51 -8.09 25.33 8.53
C GLU A 51 -6.59 25.72 8.60
N ASN A 52 -5.78 25.06 9.44
CA ASN A 52 -4.35 25.35 9.62
C ASN A 52 -3.40 24.39 8.86
N ALA A 53 -3.90 23.50 8.00
CA ALA A 53 -3.04 22.74 7.11
C ALA A 53 -2.66 23.63 5.92
N HIS A 54 -1.43 24.15 5.89
CA HIS A 54 -0.91 24.98 4.80
C HIS A 54 -0.68 24.18 3.50
N LEU A 55 -1.76 23.66 2.90
CA LEU A 55 -1.74 22.78 1.72
C LEU A 55 -1.34 23.49 0.42
N ASP A 56 -1.21 24.81 0.46
CA ASP A 56 -0.67 25.61 -0.64
C ASP A 56 0.86 25.51 -0.75
N ASN A 57 1.53 25.00 0.29
CA ASN A 57 2.96 24.75 0.29
C ASN A 57 3.28 23.35 -0.26
N ALA A 58 4.08 23.29 -1.33
CA ALA A 58 4.52 22.04 -1.94
C ALA A 58 5.29 21.12 -0.97
N ASP A 59 6.11 21.68 -0.07
CA ASP A 59 6.86 20.89 0.90
C ASP A 59 5.92 20.20 1.90
N THR A 60 4.88 20.91 2.34
CA THR A 60 3.85 20.34 3.22
C THR A 60 3.09 19.20 2.55
N VAL A 61 2.75 19.33 1.26
CA VAL A 61 2.10 18.26 0.50
C VAL A 61 3.00 17.04 0.37
N GLN A 62 4.29 17.24 0.06
CA GLN A 62 5.26 16.14 -0.03
C GLN A 62 5.47 15.41 1.31
N GLU A 63 5.46 16.12 2.43
CA GLU A 63 5.52 15.50 3.76
C GLU A 63 4.29 14.62 4.02
N LEU A 64 3.11 15.08 3.61
CA LEU A 64 1.85 14.33 3.73
C LEU A 64 1.84 13.09 2.84
N GLU A 65 2.32 13.20 1.60
CA GLU A 65 2.49 12.05 0.70
C GLU A 65 3.39 11.00 1.35
N LYS A 66 4.56 11.40 1.86
CA LYS A 66 5.50 10.47 2.54
C LYS A 66 4.91 9.84 3.80
N GLU A 67 4.17 10.61 4.61
CA GLU A 67 3.49 10.05 5.79
C GLU A 67 2.40 9.05 5.37
N ALA A 68 1.68 9.36 4.29
CA ALA A 68 0.66 8.48 3.73
C ALA A 68 1.27 7.18 3.18
N GLU A 69 2.34 7.28 2.38
CA GLU A 69 3.11 6.16 1.84
C GLU A 69 3.59 5.23 2.96
N LYS A 70 4.24 5.80 3.99
CA LYS A 70 4.74 5.03 5.13
C LYS A 70 3.62 4.30 5.88
N THR A 71 2.53 4.99 6.14
CA THR A 71 1.43 4.43 6.94
C THR A 71 0.67 3.35 6.17
N ILE A 72 0.35 3.59 4.90
CA ILE A 72 -0.31 2.60 4.04
C ILE A 72 0.62 1.41 3.79
N GLY A 73 1.90 1.66 3.51
CA GLY A 73 2.90 0.61 3.31
C GLY A 73 3.02 -0.30 4.52
N LYS A 74 3.04 0.28 5.73
CA LYS A 74 3.02 -0.50 6.97
C LYS A 74 1.72 -1.32 7.11
N GLN A 75 0.56 -0.72 6.89
CA GLN A 75 -0.73 -1.42 7.00
C GLN A 75 -0.84 -2.60 6.02
N ILE A 76 -0.37 -2.43 4.78
CA ILE A 76 -0.35 -3.50 3.79
C ILE A 76 0.63 -4.60 4.21
N LYS A 77 1.83 -4.24 4.67
CA LYS A 77 2.80 -5.22 5.15
C LYS A 77 2.23 -6.03 6.32
N ASP A 78 1.68 -5.35 7.33
CA ASP A 78 1.07 -5.99 8.50
C ASP A 78 -0.11 -6.92 8.09
N LEU A 79 -0.91 -6.50 7.10
CA LEU A 79 -1.98 -7.34 6.54
C LEU A 79 -1.41 -8.59 5.85
N LEU A 80 -0.40 -8.45 4.99
CA LEU A 80 0.20 -9.57 4.26
C LEU A 80 0.85 -10.59 5.21
N GLU A 81 1.56 -10.12 6.24
CA GLU A 81 2.13 -11.00 7.26
C GLU A 81 1.02 -11.76 8.02
N LYS A 82 -0.09 -11.08 8.37
CA LYS A 82 -1.23 -11.75 9.01
C LYS A 82 -1.90 -12.79 8.11
N LEU A 83 -2.03 -12.51 6.81
CA LEU A 83 -2.57 -13.47 5.84
C LEU A 83 -1.66 -14.70 5.71
N LYS A 84 -0.34 -14.47 5.72
CA LYS A 84 0.69 -15.52 5.74
C LYS A 84 0.62 -16.38 7.00
N GLU A 85 0.51 -15.77 8.19
CA GLU A 85 0.33 -16.49 9.47
C GLU A 85 -0.94 -17.36 9.46
N MET A 86 -2.02 -16.86 8.86
CA MET A 86 -3.28 -17.56 8.72
C MET A 86 -3.29 -18.60 7.58
N GLN A 87 -2.22 -18.66 6.77
CA GLN A 87 -2.12 -19.51 5.57
C GLN A 87 -3.30 -19.35 4.61
N VAL A 88 -3.75 -18.11 4.39
CA VAL A 88 -4.84 -17.78 3.47
C VAL A 88 -4.41 -16.74 2.44
N ASP A 89 -4.94 -16.87 1.23
CA ASP A 89 -4.68 -15.93 0.13
C ASP A 89 -5.99 -15.43 -0.50
N PRO A 90 -6.70 -14.51 0.19
CA PRO A 90 -7.91 -13.90 -0.37
C PRO A 90 -7.61 -12.94 -1.53
N ALA A 91 -6.35 -12.52 -1.71
CA ALA A 91 -5.93 -11.55 -2.71
C ALA A 91 -5.34 -12.21 -3.98
N GLN A 92 -5.28 -13.54 -4.05
CA GLN A 92 -4.72 -14.31 -5.17
C GLN A 92 -3.25 -13.96 -5.46
N LEU A 93 -2.46 -13.68 -4.42
CA LEU A 93 -1.02 -13.40 -4.48
C LEU A 93 -0.24 -14.53 -5.19
N GLY A 94 -0.68 -15.77 -5.03
CA GLY A 94 -0.06 -16.94 -5.64
C GLY A 94 -0.03 -16.91 -7.17
N GLU A 95 -0.92 -16.15 -7.82
CA GLU A 95 -0.95 -16.01 -9.27
C GLU A 95 0.38 -15.52 -9.84
N ALA A 96 1.12 -14.69 -9.09
CA ALA A 96 2.43 -14.19 -9.48
C ALA A 96 3.47 -15.32 -9.61
N PHE A 97 3.32 -16.42 -8.87
CA PHE A 97 4.14 -17.63 -9.01
C PHE A 97 3.53 -18.62 -10.01
N ARG A 98 2.20 -18.80 -10.02
CA ARG A 98 1.50 -19.71 -10.94
C ARG A 98 1.87 -19.47 -12.40
N ILE A 99 1.93 -18.21 -12.83
CA ILE A 99 2.28 -17.83 -14.21
C ILE A 99 3.69 -18.31 -14.59
N CYS A 100 4.60 -18.41 -13.63
CA CYS A 100 5.98 -18.87 -13.84
C CYS A 100 6.12 -20.40 -13.78
N TYR A 101 5.20 -21.07 -13.08
CA TYR A 101 5.24 -22.52 -12.82
C TYR A 101 3.91 -23.23 -13.15
N PRO A 102 3.37 -23.08 -14.38
CA PRO A 102 2.01 -23.52 -14.69
C PRO A 102 1.76 -25.02 -14.51
N HIS A 103 2.79 -25.86 -14.63
CA HIS A 103 2.68 -27.32 -14.51
C HIS A 103 2.95 -27.86 -13.10
N GLN A 104 3.57 -27.07 -12.22
CA GLN A 104 3.92 -27.46 -10.85
C GLN A 104 2.96 -26.85 -9.82
N TRP A 105 2.17 -25.85 -10.23
CA TRP A 105 1.29 -25.10 -9.35
C TRP A 105 0.18 -25.96 -8.75
N SER A 106 0.08 -25.93 -7.42
CA SER A 106 -1.08 -26.43 -6.68
C SER A 106 -1.37 -25.50 -5.51
N LYS A 107 -2.57 -25.65 -4.92
CA LYS A 107 -2.94 -24.88 -3.73
C LYS A 107 -2.08 -25.26 -2.53
N GLU A 108 -1.75 -26.54 -2.38
CA GLU A 108 -0.85 -27.03 -1.34
C GLU A 108 0.55 -26.43 -1.48
N LEU A 109 1.13 -26.46 -2.69
CA LEU A 109 2.44 -25.86 -2.97
C LEU A 109 2.43 -24.36 -2.66
N TRP A 110 1.35 -23.66 -3.00
CA TRP A 110 1.23 -22.24 -2.69
C TRP A 110 1.16 -21.98 -1.19
N ASN A 111 0.37 -22.75 -0.43
CA ASN A 111 0.29 -22.57 1.02
C ASN A 111 1.66 -22.74 1.69
N ASP A 112 2.45 -23.73 1.26
CA ASP A 112 3.82 -23.94 1.74
C ASP A 112 4.72 -22.76 1.36
N THR A 113 4.68 -22.34 0.09
CA THR A 113 5.47 -21.21 -0.43
C THR A 113 5.11 -19.89 0.28
N LEU A 114 3.83 -19.65 0.53
CA LEU A 114 3.33 -18.45 1.22
C LEU A 114 3.92 -18.34 2.63
N SER A 115 4.04 -19.46 3.34
CA SER A 115 4.60 -19.52 4.70
C SER A 115 6.07 -19.07 4.78
N GLU A 116 6.80 -19.11 3.67
CA GLU A 116 8.20 -18.67 3.56
C GLU A 116 8.35 -17.34 2.81
N THR A 117 7.28 -16.84 2.20
CA THR A 117 7.34 -15.66 1.31
C THR A 117 7.75 -14.40 2.06
N GLU A 118 8.75 -13.70 1.54
CA GLU A 118 9.11 -12.33 1.95
C GLU A 118 8.28 -11.31 1.13
N PHE A 119 7.69 -10.34 1.81
CA PHE A 119 6.94 -9.25 1.17
C PHE A 119 7.76 -7.97 1.12
N ASP A 120 8.00 -7.49 -0.10
CA ASP A 120 8.54 -6.17 -0.39
C ASP A 120 7.40 -5.25 -0.85
N VAL A 121 7.06 -4.26 -0.01
CA VAL A 121 5.90 -3.38 -0.23
C VAL A 121 6.39 -1.96 -0.52
N GLU A 122 6.13 -1.49 -1.74
CA GLU A 122 6.40 -0.13 -2.17
C GLU A 122 5.07 0.59 -2.40
N VAL A 123 4.86 1.69 -1.69
CA VAL A 123 3.69 2.55 -1.87
C VAL A 123 4.16 3.91 -2.35
N LYS A 124 3.50 4.41 -3.39
CA LYS A 124 3.63 5.78 -3.86
C LYS A 124 2.26 6.47 -3.78
N VAL A 125 2.23 7.64 -3.15
CA VAL A 125 1.02 8.47 -3.04
C VAL A 125 1.26 9.78 -3.75
N GLU A 126 0.33 10.18 -4.60
CA GLU A 126 0.30 11.48 -5.24
C GLU A 126 -0.98 12.21 -4.81
N ILE A 127 -0.83 13.34 -4.12
CA ILE A 127 -1.93 14.21 -3.74
C ILE A 127 -2.09 15.27 -4.82
N THR A 128 -3.16 15.16 -5.59
CA THR A 128 -3.55 16.16 -6.58
C THR A 128 -4.37 17.26 -5.93
N LYS A 129 -4.20 18.52 -6.36
CA LYS A 129 -5.13 19.59 -6.01
C LYS A 129 -6.49 19.22 -6.57
N ALA A 130 -7.53 19.32 -5.74
CA ALA A 130 -8.90 19.24 -6.24
C ALA A 130 -9.07 20.36 -7.29
N ASP A 131 -9.58 20.01 -8.48
CA ASP A 131 -10.14 21.02 -9.38
C ASP A 131 -11.36 21.59 -8.64
N TYR A 132 -11.19 22.71 -7.94
CA TYR A 132 -12.31 23.47 -7.44
C TYR A 132 -13.07 24.00 -8.66
N LEU A 133 -14.17 23.34 -9.00
CA LEU A 133 -15.26 23.96 -9.76
C LEU A 133 -15.92 24.98 -8.83
N GLY A 134 -15.41 26.20 -8.84
CA GLY A 134 -15.95 27.37 -8.15
C GLY A 134 -15.74 28.61 -8.99
#